data_AF-A0A928EDL8-F1
#
_entry.id   AF-A0A928EDL8-F1
#
_cell.length_a   1.000
_cell.length_b   1.000
_cell.length_c   1.000
_cell.angle_alpha   90.00
_cell.angle_beta   90.00
_cell.angle_gamma   90.00
#
_symmetry.space_group_name_H-M   'P 1'
#
loop_
_entity.id
_entity.type
_entity.pdbx_description
1 polymer ?
#
loop_
_entity_poly.entity_id
_entity_poly.type
_entity_poly.pdbx_seq_one_letter_code
_entity_poly.pdbx_strand_id
1 'polypeptide(L)'
;MSKNSALLDIAAAQEWKRENPELHRERIVKQAIADAAAERPISVHSYIVRIREKDRVNRHGQPVKVNDHFGPVWGRELWRDYPELRKWLRIRRAEELDEIYGIRSDHFGIVEGVANG
;
A
#
# COMPACT_ATOMS: atom_id res chain seq x y z
N MET A 1 -9.03 13.94 -4.43
CA MET A 1 -7.81 13.70 -5.26
C MET A 1 -8.25 13.82 -6.71
N SER A 2 -7.49 14.48 -7.58
CA SER A 2 -7.80 14.53 -9.03
C SER A 2 -7.11 13.39 -9.78
N LYS A 3 -7.62 13.02 -10.96
CA LYS A 3 -7.01 11.99 -11.83
C LYS A 3 -5.52 12.21 -12.10
N ASN A 4 -5.14 13.46 -12.39
CA ASN A 4 -3.74 13.81 -12.62
C ASN A 4 -2.87 13.60 -11.37
N SER A 5 -3.38 13.96 -10.19
CA SER A 5 -2.67 13.69 -8.93
C SER A 5 -2.52 12.18 -8.68
N ALA A 6 -3.56 11.39 -8.95
CA ALA A 6 -3.52 9.94 -8.80
C ALA A 6 -2.47 9.29 -9.72
N LEU A 7 -2.37 9.74 -10.97
CA LEU A 7 -1.35 9.27 -11.91
C LEU A 7 0.08 9.64 -11.47
N LEU A 8 0.27 10.84 -10.92
CA LEU A 8 1.56 11.25 -10.38
C LEU A 8 1.96 10.40 -9.16
N ASP A 9 1.02 10.13 -8.25
CA ASP A 9 1.25 9.26 -7.10
C ASP A 9 1.59 7.84 -7.54
N ILE A 10 0.92 7.31 -8.57
CA ILE A 10 1.25 6.01 -9.18
C ILE A 10 2.66 6.02 -9.74
N ALA A 11 3.01 7.01 -10.56
CA ALA A 11 4.33 7.10 -11.18
C ALA A 11 5.45 7.18 -10.13
N ALA A 12 5.27 8.03 -9.10
CA ALA A 12 6.21 8.15 -7.99
C ALA A 12 6.33 6.85 -7.19
N ALA A 13 5.22 6.15 -6.94
CA ALA A 13 5.22 4.87 -6.26
C ALA A 13 5.91 3.75 -7.08
N GLN A 14 5.75 3.75 -8.41
CA GLN A 14 6.49 2.82 -9.29
C GLN A 14 7.98 3.09 -9.28
N GLU A 15 8.36 4.37 -9.39
CA GLU A 15 9.76 4.78 -9.38
C GLU A 15 10.43 4.37 -8.07
N TRP A 16 9.76 4.60 -6.94
CA TRP A 16 10.26 4.16 -5.64
C TRP A 16 10.52 2.65 -5.59
N LYS A 17 9.61 1.83 -6.13
CA LYS A 17 9.81 0.37 -6.21
C LYS A 17 10.97 -0.01 -7.11
N ARG A 18 11.20 0.72 -8.20
CA ARG A 18 12.32 0.49 -9.12
C ARG A 18 13.67 0.75 -8.43
N GLU A 19 13.74 1.76 -7.59
CA GLU A 19 14.94 2.09 -6.80
C GLU A 19 15.12 1.18 -5.58
N ASN A 20 14.01 0.71 -5.00
CA ASN A 20 13.97 -0.03 -3.72
C ASN A 20 13.23 -1.38 -3.81
N PRO A 21 13.54 -2.26 -4.79
CA PRO A 21 12.73 -3.44 -5.08
C PRO A 21 12.71 -4.44 -3.91
N GLU A 22 13.86 -4.66 -3.28
CA GLU A 22 13.98 -5.56 -2.12
C GLU A 22 13.21 -5.03 -0.91
N LEU A 23 13.24 -3.73 -0.65
CA LEU A 23 12.48 -3.16 0.46
C LEU A 23 10.98 -3.29 0.23
N HIS A 24 10.50 -3.02 -0.98
CA HIS A 24 9.09 -3.23 -1.31
C HIS A 24 8.68 -4.69 -1.11
N ARG A 25 9.45 -5.63 -1.68
CA ARG A 25 9.18 -7.06 -1.59
C ARG A 25 9.18 -7.56 -0.15
N GLU A 26 10.22 -7.25 0.62
CA GLU A 26 10.41 -7.78 1.96
C GLU A 26 9.51 -7.12 3.00
N ARG A 27 9.20 -5.81 2.86
CA ARG A 27 8.49 -5.04 3.90
C ARG A 27 7.03 -4.78 3.60
N ILE A 28 6.62 -4.81 2.33
CA ILE A 28 5.23 -4.65 1.94
C ILE A 28 4.63 -6.02 1.61
N VAL A 29 5.14 -6.70 0.58
CA VAL A 29 4.52 -7.92 0.05
C VAL A 29 4.64 -9.08 1.03
N LYS A 30 5.85 -9.44 1.47
CA LYS A 30 6.03 -10.56 2.41
C LYS A 30 5.32 -10.33 3.74
N GLN A 31 5.30 -9.09 4.22
CA GLN A 31 4.60 -8.76 5.46
C GLN A 31 3.07 -8.90 5.29
N ALA A 32 2.52 -8.47 4.16
CA ALA A 32 1.10 -8.65 3.84
C ALA A 32 0.71 -10.14 3.79
N ILE A 33 1.55 -10.98 3.15
CA ILE A 33 1.35 -12.43 3.11
C ILE A 33 1.41 -13.04 4.52
N ALA A 34 2.41 -12.65 5.32
CA ALA A 34 2.55 -13.13 6.69
C ALA A 34 1.37 -12.73 7.58
N ASP A 35 0.88 -11.50 7.44
CA ASP A 35 -0.27 -11.01 8.19
C ASP A 35 -1.55 -11.74 7.76
N ALA A 36 -1.76 -11.98 6.47
CA ALA A 36 -2.88 -12.80 5.98
C ALA A 36 -2.83 -14.25 6.48
N ALA A 37 -1.65 -14.88 6.47
CA ALA A 37 -1.45 -16.23 6.98
C ALA A 37 -1.74 -16.33 8.50
N ALA A 38 -1.56 -15.21 9.21
CA ALA A 38 -1.91 -15.08 10.62
C ALA A 38 -3.35 -14.55 10.85
N GLU A 39 -4.16 -14.44 9.80
CA GLU A 39 -5.54 -13.93 9.84
C GLU A 39 -5.65 -12.50 10.42
N ARG A 40 -4.64 -11.67 10.16
CA ARG A 40 -4.57 -10.29 10.65
C ARG A 40 -4.96 -9.28 9.57
N PRO A 41 -5.57 -8.15 9.94
CA PRO A 41 -5.80 -7.05 9.01
C PRO A 41 -4.48 -6.54 8.41
N ILE A 42 -4.47 -6.31 7.10
CA ILE A 42 -3.33 -5.75 6.37
C ILE A 42 -3.51 -4.23 6.26
N SER A 43 -2.53 -3.49 6.77
CA SER A 43 -2.44 -2.03 6.68
C SER A 43 -1.12 -1.63 6.03
N VAL A 44 -1.20 -1.24 4.75
CA VAL A 44 -0.02 -0.77 3.99
C VAL A 44 0.59 0.48 4.64
N HIS A 45 -0.25 1.37 5.19
CA HIS A 45 0.23 2.55 5.91
C HIS A 45 1.12 2.17 7.10
N SER A 46 0.74 1.15 7.88
CA SER A 46 1.54 0.65 8.99
C SER A 46 2.89 0.10 8.53
N TYR A 47 2.96 -0.51 7.35
CA TYR A 47 4.24 -0.96 6.78
C TYR A 47 5.11 0.21 6.32
N ILE A 48 4.52 1.25 5.73
CA ILE A 48 5.23 2.49 5.35
C ILE A 48 5.86 3.14 6.58
N VAL A 49 5.11 3.29 7.68
CA VAL A 49 5.63 3.84 8.93
C VAL A 49 6.86 3.07 9.42
N ARG A 50 6.79 1.72 9.42
CA ARG A 50 7.95 0.87 9.80
C ARG A 50 9.16 0.99 8.88
N ILE A 51 8.96 1.35 7.61
CA ILE A 51 10.06 1.64 6.69
C ILE A 51 10.70 2.98 7.08
N ARG A 52 9.90 3.99 7.42
CA ARG A 52 10.36 5.34 7.80
C ARG A 52 11.12 5.39 9.11
N GLU A 53 10.73 4.58 10.09
CA GLU A 53 11.37 4.51 11.41
C GLU A 53 12.79 3.95 11.38
N LYS A 54 13.24 3.42 10.23
CA LYS A 54 14.55 2.78 10.10
C LYS A 54 15.43 3.61 9.17
N ASP A 55 16.66 3.88 9.59
CA ASP A 55 17.71 4.46 8.74
C ASP A 55 18.12 3.46 7.67
N ARG A 56 17.33 3.39 6.60
CA ARG A 56 17.55 2.52 5.45
C ARG A 56 18.28 3.28 4.36
N VAL A 57 19.16 2.58 3.66
CA VAL A 57 19.78 3.05 2.42
C VAL A 57 19.32 2.17 1.26
N ASN A 58 19.15 2.78 0.09
CA ASN A 58 18.88 2.06 -1.15
C ASN A 58 20.16 1.39 -1.66
N ARG A 59 20.08 0.70 -2.81
CA ARG A 59 21.23 0.02 -3.43
C ARG A 59 22.38 0.97 -3.84
N HIS A 60 22.12 2.28 -3.91
CA HIS A 60 23.09 3.32 -4.22
C HIS A 60 23.67 3.98 -2.96
N GLY A 61 23.35 3.46 -1.76
CA GLY A 61 23.79 4.03 -0.49
C GLY A 61 23.05 5.30 -0.08
N GLN A 62 21.97 5.68 -0.77
CA GLN A 62 21.21 6.91 -0.47
C GLN A 62 20.12 6.63 0.56
N PRO A 63 19.82 7.57 1.47
CA PRO A 63 18.73 7.43 2.42
C PRO A 63 17.39 7.16 1.73
N VAL A 64 16.68 6.13 2.18
CA VAL A 64 15.36 5.78 1.66
C VAL A 64 14.33 6.75 2.21
N LYS A 65 13.65 7.47 1.31
CA LYS A 65 12.49 8.30 1.65
C LYS A 65 11.24 7.69 1.04
N VAL A 66 10.25 7.38 1.87
CA VAL A 66 8.97 6.81 1.43
C VAL A 66 7.84 7.76 1.78
N ASN A 67 6.93 8.00 0.84
CA ASN A 67 5.80 8.92 1.01
C ASN A 67 4.54 8.14 1.46
N ASP A 68 3.76 8.71 2.37
CA ASP A 68 2.50 8.14 2.85
C ASP A 68 1.44 8.02 1.72
N HIS A 69 1.55 8.84 0.68
CA HIS A 69 0.70 8.80 -0.52
C HIS A 69 0.86 7.50 -1.33
N PHE A 70 1.95 6.74 -1.11
CA PHE A 70 2.14 5.46 -1.77
C PHE A 70 1.24 4.37 -1.18
N GLY A 71 0.75 4.54 0.05
CA GLY A 71 -0.10 3.55 0.73
C GLY A 71 -1.38 3.19 -0.05
N PRO A 72 -2.17 4.19 -0.49
CA PRO A 72 -3.31 3.96 -1.38
C PRO A 72 -2.96 3.24 -2.69
N VAL A 73 -1.81 3.54 -3.29
CA VAL A 73 -1.36 2.91 -4.54
C VAL A 73 -1.00 1.44 -4.29
N TRP A 74 -0.05 1.19 -3.38
CA TRP A 74 0.42 -0.16 -3.07
C TRP A 74 -0.68 -1.06 -2.50
N GLY A 75 -1.66 -0.51 -1.77
CA GLY A 75 -2.83 -1.27 -1.33
C GLY A 75 -3.63 -1.84 -2.50
N ARG A 76 -3.83 -1.05 -3.56
CA ARG A 76 -4.55 -1.48 -4.76
C ARG A 76 -3.72 -2.44 -5.61
N GLU A 77 -2.41 -2.26 -5.65
CA GLU A 77 -1.51 -3.24 -6.25
C GLU A 77 -1.57 -4.58 -5.54
N LEU A 78 -1.52 -4.60 -4.20
CA LEU A 78 -1.69 -5.83 -3.44
C LEU A 78 -3.05 -6.49 -3.71
N TRP A 79 -4.12 -5.70 -3.78
CA TRP A 79 -5.47 -6.20 -4.10
C TRP A 79 -5.54 -6.82 -5.50
N ARG A 80 -4.89 -6.19 -6.49
CA ARG A 80 -4.87 -6.65 -7.88
C ARG A 80 -4.01 -7.91 -8.02
N ASP A 81 -2.80 -7.87 -7.47
CA ASP A 81 -1.74 -8.85 -7.72
C ASP A 81 -1.85 -10.09 -6.82
N TYR A 82 -2.51 -9.97 -5.65
CA TYR A 82 -2.69 -11.05 -4.68
C TYR A 82 -4.17 -11.17 -4.24
N PRO A 83 -5.03 -11.78 -5.06
CA PRO A 83 -6.46 -11.92 -4.77
C PRO A 83 -6.78 -12.56 -3.42
N GLU A 84 -5.92 -13.46 -2.93
CA GLU A 84 -6.02 -14.11 -1.63
C GLU A 84 -5.91 -13.14 -0.44
N LEU A 85 -5.26 -11.99 -0.61
CA LEU A 85 -5.09 -10.99 0.44
C LEU A 85 -6.31 -10.08 0.59
N ARG A 86 -7.22 -10.06 -0.39
CA ARG A 86 -8.35 -9.12 -0.46
C ARG A 86 -9.22 -9.14 0.78
N LYS A 87 -9.44 -10.31 1.39
CA LYS A 87 -10.23 -10.47 2.63
C LYS A 87 -9.65 -9.68 3.80
N TRP A 88 -8.33 -9.51 3.83
CA TRP A 88 -7.59 -8.92 4.95
C TRP A 88 -7.15 -7.48 4.67
N LEU A 89 -7.10 -7.09 3.40
CA LEU A 89 -6.69 -5.76 2.94
C LEU A 89 -7.68 -4.67 3.36
N ARG A 90 -7.19 -3.69 4.12
CA ARG A 90 -7.95 -2.48 4.45
C ARG A 90 -7.51 -1.33 3.53
N ILE A 91 -8.29 -1.08 2.48
CA ILE A 91 -8.06 0.00 1.52
C ILE A 91 -9.14 1.06 1.71
N ARG A 92 -8.74 2.32 1.86
CA ARG A 92 -9.68 3.45 1.86
C ARG A 92 -10.09 3.78 0.42
N ARG A 93 -11.36 4.15 0.23
CA ARG A 93 -11.86 4.60 -1.08
C ARG A 93 -11.06 5.80 -1.57
N ALA A 94 -10.75 5.79 -2.87
CA ALA A 94 -10.14 6.90 -3.58
C ALA A 94 -10.56 6.77 -5.06
N GLU A 95 -11.64 7.44 -5.43
CA GLU A 95 -12.39 7.22 -6.68
C GLU A 95 -11.50 7.15 -7.92
N GLU A 96 -10.58 8.10 -8.09
CA GLU A 96 -9.66 8.15 -9.23
C GLU A 96 -8.73 6.94 -9.29
N LEU A 97 -8.21 6.50 -8.14
CA LEU A 97 -7.38 5.30 -8.07
C LEU A 97 -8.23 4.04 -8.24
N ASP A 98 -9.45 4.04 -7.72
CA ASP A 98 -10.38 2.91 -7.86
C ASP A 98 -10.77 2.70 -9.33
N GLU A 99 -11.02 3.79 -10.06
CA GLU A 99 -11.25 3.78 -11.51
C GLU A 99 -10.01 3.24 -12.26
N ILE A 100 -8.82 3.77 -11.97
CA ILE A 100 -7.57 3.34 -12.65
C ILE A 100 -7.28 1.85 -12.40
N TYR A 101 -7.52 1.36 -11.19
CA TYR A 101 -7.28 -0.04 -10.83
C TYR A 101 -8.49 -0.96 -11.08
N GLY A 102 -9.61 -0.43 -11.59
CA GLY A 102 -10.83 -1.20 -11.86
C GLY A 102 -11.49 -1.81 -10.62
N ILE A 103 -11.31 -1.21 -9.44
CA ILE A 103 -11.84 -1.71 -8.17
C ILE A 103 -13.25 -1.15 -7.99
N ARG A 104 -14.24 -2.04 -7.86
CA ARG A 104 -15.63 -1.65 -7.65
C ARG A 104 -15.92 -1.37 -6.17
N SER A 105 -16.80 -0.41 -5.91
CA SER A 105 -17.09 0.14 -4.58
C SER A 105 -17.58 -0.87 -3.53
N ASP A 106 -18.11 -2.01 -3.97
CA ASP A 106 -18.56 -3.15 -3.15
C ASP A 106 -17.41 -3.98 -2.56
N HIS A 107 -16.18 -3.79 -3.04
CA HIS A 107 -15.00 -4.52 -2.56
C HIS A 107 -14.31 -3.86 -1.36
N PHE A 108 -14.73 -2.64 -0.99
CA PHE A 108 -14.21 -1.98 0.19
C PHE A 108 -14.97 -2.47 1.42
N GLY A 109 -14.30 -3.27 2.25
CA GLY A 109 -14.77 -3.53 3.61
C GLY A 109 -14.82 -2.20 4.36
N ILE A 110 -16.03 -1.65 4.51
CA ILE A 110 -16.29 -0.47 5.31
C ILE A 110 -15.71 -0.74 6.70
N VAL A 111 -14.80 0.11 7.17
CA VAL A 111 -14.50 0.19 8.59
C VAL A 111 -15.67 0.99 9.18
N GLU A 112 -16.82 0.34 9.36
CA GLU A 112 -17.83 0.90 10.23
C GLU A 112 -17.28 0.80 11.65
N GLY A 113 -17.15 1.95 12.31
CA GLY A 113 -17.14 2.09 13.76
C GLY A 113 -16.05 1.33 14.52
N VAL A 114 -14.92 2.01 14.77
CA VAL A 114 -14.38 2.01 16.14
C VAL A 114 -14.49 3.45 16.62
N ALA A 115 -15.72 3.84 16.97
CA ALA A 115 -15.91 4.83 18.01
C ALA A 115 -15.53 4.10 19.32
N ASN A 116 -14.34 4.38 19.83
CA ASN A 116 -14.02 4.01 21.21
C ASN A 116 -14.89 4.90 22.11
N GLY A 117 -15.72 4.26 22.92
CA GLY A 117 -16.31 4.87 24.12
C GLY A 117 -15.30 4.99 25.25
#